data_AF-A0A813EGE8-F1
#
_entry.id   AF-A0A813EGE8-F1
#
_cell.length_a   1.000
_cell.length_b   1.000
_cell.length_c   1.000
_cell.angle_alpha   90.00
_cell.angle_beta   90.00
_cell.angle_gamma   90.00
#
_symmetry.space_group_name_H-M   'P 1'
#
loop_
_entity.id
_entity.type
_entity.pdbx_description
1 polymer ?
#
loop_
_entity_poly.entity_id
_entity_poly.type
_entity_poly.pdbx_seq_one_letter_code
_entity_poly.pdbx_strand_id
1 'polypeptide(L)'
;MAASTTEAPSDPKLLEVGMGYCSEPIIGISADALWGAMLSKVEAPEQFMPVADVHLADIAGGTWRSMTWAGPGPFGRVILEKIFADRSAAEIRFVILESTGGGRETDEEVVNAMLSQGRETDEEVVNAMLSHPLRVEYFKRSVSTKARLHYGAPRAGCVGAIAKTVELARSLVLPPA
;
A
#
# COMPACT_ATOMS: atom_id res chain seq x y z
N MET A 1 -25.82 30.19 12.27
CA MET A 1 -24.60 29.41 11.98
C MET A 1 -24.59 28.21 12.93
N ALA A 2 -24.91 27.03 12.44
CA ALA A 2 -24.78 25.80 13.22
C ALA A 2 -23.50 25.10 12.74
N ALA A 3 -22.53 24.94 13.64
CA ALA A 3 -21.36 24.13 13.38
C ALA A 3 -21.83 22.68 13.24
N SER A 4 -21.70 22.13 12.03
CA SER A 4 -21.87 20.70 11.79
C SER A 4 -20.63 20.00 12.33
N THR A 5 -20.66 19.63 13.61
CA THR A 5 -19.74 18.64 14.17
C THR A 5 -20.03 17.30 13.50
N THR A 6 -19.19 16.91 12.55
CA THR A 6 -19.19 15.56 11.98
C THR A 6 -18.87 14.59 13.11
N GLU A 7 -19.89 13.88 13.60
CA GLU A 7 -19.72 12.77 14.53
C GLU A 7 -18.82 11.72 13.87
N ALA A 8 -17.78 11.27 14.60
CA ALA A 8 -16.94 10.18 14.12
C ALA A 8 -17.80 8.92 13.99
N PRO A 9 -17.69 8.15 12.90
CA PRO A 9 -18.52 6.98 12.69
C PRO A 9 -18.33 5.98 13.83
N SER A 10 -19.43 5.65 14.52
CA SER A 10 -19.46 4.76 15.68
C SER A 10 -19.55 3.27 15.33
N ASP A 11 -19.79 2.94 14.05
CA ASP A 11 -19.80 1.56 13.55
C ASP A 11 -18.35 1.10 13.26
N PRO A 12 -17.85 0.06 13.95
CA PRO A 12 -16.52 -0.50 13.69
C PRO A 12 -16.28 -0.88 12.23
N LYS A 13 -17.33 -1.25 11.47
CA LYS A 13 -17.21 -1.58 10.04
C LYS A 13 -16.93 -0.37 9.15
N LEU A 14 -17.24 0.85 9.61
CA LEU A 14 -16.89 2.09 8.91
C LEU A 14 -15.44 2.53 9.18
N LEU A 15 -14.75 1.87 10.12
CA LEU A 15 -13.34 2.13 10.41
C LEU A 15 -12.40 1.43 9.43
N GLU A 16 -12.88 0.44 8.67
CA GLU A 16 -12.13 -0.31 7.67
C GLU A 16 -12.60 0.00 6.24
N VAL A 17 -11.81 -0.38 5.24
CA VAL A 17 -12.15 -0.12 3.82
C VAL A 17 -13.00 -1.20 3.16
N GLY A 18 -13.25 -2.35 3.81
CA GLY A 18 -14.13 -3.39 3.26
C GLY A 18 -13.64 -3.89 1.89
N MET A 19 -14.32 -3.58 0.80
CA MET A 19 -13.91 -4.03 -0.56
C MET A 19 -12.85 -3.14 -1.23
N GLY A 20 -12.45 -2.04 -0.57
CA GLY A 20 -11.48 -1.09 -1.05
C GLY A 20 -11.92 0.36 -0.82
N TYR A 21 -10.98 1.28 -1.05
CA TYR A 21 -11.22 2.71 -0.94
C TYR A 21 -10.71 3.42 -2.18
N CYS A 22 -11.57 4.22 -2.80
CA CYS A 22 -11.25 5.06 -3.95
C CYS A 22 -11.29 6.54 -3.52
N SER A 23 -10.26 7.30 -3.89
CA SER A 23 -10.19 8.72 -3.57
C SER A 23 -11.21 9.55 -4.34
N GLU A 24 -11.46 10.78 -3.87
CA GLU A 24 -12.04 11.83 -4.70
C GLU A 24 -11.16 12.15 -5.92
N PRO A 25 -11.69 12.84 -6.96
CA PRO A 25 -10.90 13.29 -8.11
C PRO A 25 -9.71 14.11 -7.66
N ILE A 26 -8.53 13.74 -8.16
CA ILE A 26 -7.28 14.44 -7.90
C ILE A 26 -7.06 15.44 -9.03
N ILE A 27 -6.89 16.71 -8.66
CA ILE A 27 -6.75 17.84 -9.60
C ILE A 27 -5.42 18.58 -9.43
N GLY A 28 -4.92 19.13 -10.52
CA GLY A 28 -3.72 19.98 -10.53
C GLY A 28 -2.39 19.25 -10.40
N ILE A 29 -2.35 17.95 -10.75
CA ILE A 29 -1.12 17.16 -10.90
C ILE A 29 -1.23 16.28 -12.15
N SER A 30 -0.09 15.90 -12.74
CA SER A 30 -0.06 14.97 -13.87
C SER A 30 -0.15 13.51 -13.41
N ALA A 31 -0.57 12.62 -14.31
CA ALA A 31 -0.60 11.18 -14.06
C ALA A 31 0.82 10.59 -13.85
N ASP A 32 1.85 11.22 -14.40
CA ASP A 32 3.25 10.81 -14.19
C ASP A 32 3.76 11.22 -12.81
N ALA A 33 3.45 12.44 -12.36
CA ALA A 33 3.79 12.89 -11.02
C ALA A 33 3.08 12.03 -9.95
N LEU A 34 1.80 11.71 -10.17
CA LEU A 34 1.07 10.83 -9.27
C LEU A 34 1.67 9.43 -9.21
N TRP A 35 2.05 8.86 -10.36
CA TRP A 35 2.68 7.55 -10.43
C TRP A 35 4.02 7.50 -9.73
N GLY A 36 4.89 8.48 -9.97
CA GLY A 36 6.17 8.61 -9.26
C GLY A 36 5.96 8.64 -7.75
N ALA A 37 4.99 9.42 -7.27
CA ALA A 37 4.66 9.47 -5.85
C ALA A 37 4.05 8.16 -5.31
N MET A 38 3.32 7.40 -6.13
CA MET A 38 2.82 6.08 -5.73
C MET A 38 3.96 5.07 -5.55
N LEU A 39 5.02 5.15 -6.38
CA LEU A 39 6.20 4.30 -6.26
C LEU A 39 6.99 4.59 -4.96
N SER A 40 6.99 5.82 -4.46
CA SER A 40 7.63 6.16 -3.18
C SER A 40 7.06 5.39 -1.98
N LYS A 41 5.82 4.88 -2.06
CA LYS A 41 5.24 4.00 -1.03
C LYS A 41 5.88 2.60 -1.02
N VAL A 42 6.51 2.19 -2.12
CA VAL A 42 7.30 0.95 -2.19
C VAL A 42 8.62 1.15 -1.45
N GLU A 43 9.29 2.27 -1.75
CA GLU A 43 10.65 2.60 -1.29
C GLU A 43 10.71 3.07 0.17
N ALA A 44 9.73 3.86 0.62
CA ALA A 44 9.71 4.47 1.96
C ALA A 44 8.31 4.34 2.60
N PRO A 45 7.80 3.12 2.83
CA PRO A 45 6.45 2.89 3.34
C PRO A 45 6.18 3.54 4.70
N GLU A 46 7.20 3.74 5.54
CA GLU A 46 7.11 4.40 6.85
C GLU A 46 6.60 5.85 6.77
N GLN A 47 6.69 6.50 5.61
CA GLN A 47 6.09 7.82 5.38
C GLN A 47 4.57 7.77 5.16
N PHE A 48 4.02 6.60 4.86
CA PHE A 48 2.62 6.40 4.45
C PHE A 48 1.83 5.53 5.44
N MET A 49 2.50 4.69 6.22
CA MET A 49 1.89 3.74 7.13
C MET A 49 2.80 3.46 8.33
N PRO A 50 2.24 3.05 9.49
CA PRO A 50 3.01 2.84 10.70
C PRO A 50 3.80 1.53 10.62
N VAL A 51 4.99 1.59 10.01
CA VAL A 51 5.92 0.48 9.87
C VAL A 51 7.34 0.89 10.27
N ALA A 52 8.16 -0.09 10.62
CA ALA A 52 9.59 0.05 10.93
C ALA A 52 10.38 -1.11 10.30
N ASP A 53 11.69 -1.12 10.46
CA ASP A 53 12.60 -2.18 10.00
C ASP A 53 12.37 -2.58 8.52
N VAL A 54 12.33 -1.57 7.65
CA VAL A 54 12.05 -1.76 6.22
C VAL A 54 13.31 -2.27 5.52
N HIS A 55 13.18 -3.42 4.86
CA HIS A 55 14.21 -4.03 4.04
C HIS A 55 13.69 -4.25 2.62
N LEU A 56 14.50 -3.89 1.63
CA LEU A 56 14.17 -4.04 0.22
C LEU A 56 15.26 -4.85 -0.47
N ALA A 57 14.86 -5.68 -1.42
CA ALA A 57 15.76 -6.38 -2.32
C ALA A 57 15.14 -6.44 -3.72
N ASP A 58 15.96 -6.22 -4.74
CA ASP A 58 15.52 -6.39 -6.12
C ASP A 58 15.29 -7.88 -6.43
N ILE A 59 14.19 -8.18 -7.10
CA ILE A 59 13.87 -9.51 -7.62
C ILE A 59 13.53 -9.41 -9.10
N ALA A 60 13.46 -10.56 -9.78
CA ALA A 60 13.08 -10.58 -11.19
C ALA A 60 11.70 -9.92 -11.40
N GLY A 61 11.69 -8.77 -12.07
CA GLY A 61 10.47 -8.04 -12.43
C GLY A 61 9.82 -7.23 -11.32
N GLY A 62 10.44 -7.11 -10.14
CA GLY A 62 9.84 -6.37 -9.02
C GLY A 62 10.77 -6.17 -7.83
N THR A 63 10.17 -5.88 -6.69
CA THR A 63 10.88 -5.63 -5.43
C THR A 63 10.34 -6.57 -4.36
N TRP A 64 11.22 -7.27 -3.67
CA TRP A 64 10.85 -7.93 -2.42
C TRP A 64 10.98 -6.94 -1.26
N ARG A 65 10.05 -7.02 -0.31
CA ARG A 65 10.04 -6.17 0.88
C ARG A 65 9.71 -6.94 2.15
N SER A 66 10.42 -6.62 3.22
CA SER A 66 10.08 -6.95 4.61
C SER A 66 9.91 -5.67 5.41
N MET A 67 8.93 -5.64 6.32
CA MET A 67 8.68 -4.51 7.23
C MET A 67 7.95 -4.96 8.49
N THR A 68 8.25 -4.33 9.63
CA THR A 68 7.58 -4.57 10.91
C THR A 68 6.39 -3.61 11.07
N TRP A 69 5.19 -4.13 11.35
CA TRP A 69 4.03 -3.32 11.67
C TRP A 69 4.15 -2.69 13.07
N ALA A 70 4.07 -1.36 13.12
CA ALA A 70 4.13 -0.55 14.33
C ALA A 70 2.78 0.10 14.71
N GLY A 71 1.74 -0.10 13.90
CA GLY A 71 0.41 0.46 14.13
C GLY A 71 -0.50 -0.38 15.03
N PRO A 72 -1.75 0.08 15.28
CA PRO A 72 -2.75 -0.68 16.02
C PRO A 72 -2.98 -2.08 15.41
N GLY A 73 -3.30 -3.07 16.26
CA GLY A 73 -3.45 -4.47 15.86
C GLY A 73 -2.39 -5.35 16.56
N PRO A 74 -2.08 -6.55 16.04
CA PRO A 74 -0.95 -7.32 16.56
C PRO A 74 0.36 -6.59 16.22
N PHE A 75 0.84 -5.77 17.15
CA PHE A 75 2.11 -5.06 17.08
C PHE A 75 3.27 -6.05 16.89
N GLY A 76 4.29 -5.65 16.11
CA GLY A 76 5.48 -6.47 15.89
C GLY A 76 5.31 -7.59 14.87
N ARG A 77 4.17 -7.65 14.16
CA ARG A 77 3.99 -8.53 13.01
C ARG A 77 4.86 -8.03 11.86
N VAL A 78 5.70 -8.91 11.31
CA VAL A 78 6.39 -8.63 10.06
C VAL A 78 5.49 -8.96 8.88
N ILE A 79 5.60 -8.13 7.86
CA ILE A 79 4.88 -8.22 6.60
C ILE A 79 5.92 -8.46 5.52
N LEU A 80 5.70 -9.51 4.74
CA LEU A 80 6.57 -9.95 3.66
C LEU A 80 5.80 -9.86 2.34
N GLU A 81 6.39 -9.20 1.34
CA GLU A 81 5.71 -8.89 0.09
C GLU A 81 6.64 -9.04 -1.10
N LYS A 82 6.09 -9.50 -2.24
CA LYS A 82 6.66 -9.24 -3.57
C LYS A 82 5.83 -8.17 -4.26
N ILE A 83 6.49 -7.14 -4.74
CA ILE A 83 5.87 -5.91 -5.23
C ILE A 83 6.16 -5.77 -6.72
N PHE A 84 5.10 -5.58 -7.50
CA PHE A 84 5.18 -5.45 -8.95
C PHE A 84 4.45 -4.19 -9.37
N ALA A 85 5.18 -3.22 -9.93
CA ALA A 85 4.61 -2.01 -10.48
C ALA A 85 4.43 -2.16 -12.00
N ASP A 86 3.18 -2.14 -12.47
CA ASP A 86 2.84 -2.19 -13.88
C ASP A 86 2.22 -0.86 -14.31
N ARG A 87 3.04 -0.04 -14.99
CA ARG A 87 2.61 1.25 -15.50
C ARG A 87 1.49 1.13 -16.54
N SER A 88 1.49 0.06 -17.34
CA SER A 88 0.51 -0.15 -18.41
C SER A 88 -0.87 -0.51 -17.86
N ALA A 89 -0.90 -1.32 -16.79
CA ALA A 89 -2.11 -1.63 -16.04
C ALA A 89 -2.50 -0.52 -15.05
N ALA A 90 -1.61 0.45 -14.82
CA ALA A 90 -1.73 1.48 -13.79
C ALA A 90 -1.95 0.90 -12.38
N GLU A 91 -1.31 -0.22 -12.08
CA GLU A 91 -1.42 -0.95 -10.81
C GLU A 91 -0.04 -1.18 -10.18
N ILE A 92 0.04 -0.99 -8.86
CA ILE A 92 1.12 -1.55 -8.04
C ILE A 92 0.52 -2.68 -7.21
N ARG A 93 1.02 -3.90 -7.41
CA ARG A 93 0.54 -5.12 -6.75
C ARG A 93 1.52 -5.51 -5.65
N PHE A 94 1.00 -5.73 -4.45
CA PHE A 94 1.73 -6.18 -3.26
C PHE A 94 1.23 -7.59 -2.95
N VAL A 95 1.95 -8.60 -3.46
CA VAL A 95 1.63 -10.01 -3.26
C VAL A 95 2.13 -10.43 -1.89
N ILE A 96 1.22 -10.85 -1.02
CA ILE A 96 1.55 -11.19 0.37
C ILE A 96 2.19 -12.57 0.41
N LEU A 97 3.30 -12.70 1.14
CA LEU A 97 3.95 -13.99 1.39
C LEU A 97 3.49 -14.57 2.73
N GLU A 98 3.51 -15.89 2.85
CA GLU A 98 3.34 -16.54 4.15
C GLU A 98 4.53 -16.24 5.04
N SER A 99 4.27 -15.81 6.29
CA SER A 99 5.32 -15.78 7.32
C SER A 99 5.55 -17.23 7.76
N THR A 100 6.73 -17.77 7.41
CA THR A 100 7.21 -19.05 7.92
C THR A 100 7.63 -18.84 9.37
N GLY A 101 6.66 -18.82 10.28
CA GLY A 101 6.90 -18.52 11.69
C GLY A 101 8.03 -19.37 12.29
N GLY A 102 9.03 -18.71 12.90
CA GLY A 102 10.05 -19.42 13.68
C GLY A 102 11.42 -18.75 13.85
N GLY A 103 11.66 -17.54 13.32
CA GLY A 103 12.95 -16.84 13.46
C GLY A 103 12.78 -15.32 13.49
N ARG A 104 13.82 -14.58 13.86
CA ARG A 104 13.80 -13.12 13.73
C ARG A 104 13.94 -12.82 12.24
N GLU A 105 12.91 -12.24 11.62
CA GLU A 105 12.81 -12.01 10.17
C GLU A 105 13.84 -10.98 9.62
N THR A 106 14.79 -10.58 10.47
CA THR A 106 15.97 -9.76 10.19
C THR A 106 17.25 -10.58 10.00
N ASP A 107 17.23 -11.88 10.31
CA ASP A 107 18.40 -12.74 10.14
C ASP A 107 18.63 -12.98 8.64
N GLU A 108 19.86 -12.73 8.16
CA GLU A 108 20.21 -12.80 6.73
C GLU A 108 19.88 -14.17 6.11
N GLU A 109 20.02 -15.25 6.89
CA GLU A 109 19.62 -16.61 6.49
C GLU A 109 18.10 -16.76 6.32
N VAL A 110 17.31 -16.12 7.19
CA VAL A 110 15.83 -16.10 7.09
C VAL A 110 15.39 -15.25 5.91
N VAL A 111 16.02 -14.09 5.68
CA VAL A 111 15.78 -13.25 4.50
C VAL A 111 16.11 -14.01 3.21
N ASN A 112 17.26 -14.70 3.14
CA ASN A 112 17.64 -15.50 1.98
C ASN A 112 16.70 -16.70 1.75
N ALA A 113 16.24 -17.36 2.83
CA ALA A 113 15.23 -18.42 2.75
C ALA A 113 13.87 -17.86 2.29
N MET A 114 13.47 -16.66 2.71
CA MET A 114 12.22 -16.03 2.29
C MET A 114 12.28 -15.50 0.84
N LEU A 115 13.43 -14.98 0.41
CA LEU A 115 13.67 -14.54 -0.96
C LEU A 115 13.62 -15.73 -1.94
N SER A 116 14.13 -16.89 -1.53
CA SER A 116 14.19 -18.09 -2.37
C SER A 116 13.01 -19.06 -2.18
N GLN A 117 12.31 -19.03 -1.04
CA GLN A 117 11.28 -20.03 -0.65
C GLN A 117 10.00 -19.45 -0.03
N GLY A 118 9.87 -18.12 0.11
CA GLY A 118 8.65 -17.49 0.62
C GLY A 118 7.46 -17.80 -0.27
N ARG A 119 6.49 -18.56 0.26
CA ARG A 119 5.33 -19.01 -0.51
C ARG A 119 4.38 -17.84 -0.70
N GLU A 120 4.14 -17.47 -1.97
CA GLU A 120 3.10 -16.50 -2.32
C GLU A 120 1.74 -17.02 -1.85
N THR A 121 1.02 -16.17 -1.13
CA THR A 121 -0.40 -16.42 -0.85
C THR A 121 -1.22 -16.14 -2.10
N ASP A 122 -2.48 -16.56 -2.10
CA ASP A 122 -3.43 -16.15 -3.15
C ASP A 122 -3.98 -14.72 -2.91
N GLU A 123 -3.38 -13.91 -2.03
CA GLU A 123 -3.84 -12.55 -1.74
C GLU A 123 -2.85 -11.49 -2.23
N GLU A 124 -3.37 -10.46 -2.90
CA GLU A 124 -2.62 -9.25 -3.23
C GLU A 124 -3.39 -7.99 -2.83
N VAL A 125 -2.67 -7.02 -2.28
CA VAL A 125 -3.15 -5.64 -2.17
C VAL A 125 -2.77 -4.90 -3.45
N VAL A 126 -3.67 -4.10 -3.98
CA VAL A 126 -3.49 -3.34 -5.22
C VAL A 126 -3.68 -1.86 -4.94
N ASN A 127 -2.70 -1.06 -5.35
CA ASN A 127 -2.84 0.37 -5.47
C ASN A 127 -3.01 0.69 -6.96
N ALA A 128 -4.23 1.07 -7.37
CA ALA A 128 -4.55 1.40 -8.74
C ALA A 128 -4.60 2.92 -8.94
N MET A 129 -4.09 3.40 -10.07
CA MET A 129 -4.24 4.77 -10.54
C MET A 129 -5.30 4.80 -11.64
N LEU A 130 -6.47 5.34 -11.32
CA LEU A 130 -7.55 5.49 -12.29
C LEU A 130 -7.36 6.77 -13.08
N SER A 131 -7.69 6.76 -14.37
CA SER A 131 -7.70 7.95 -15.22
C SER A 131 -9.14 8.38 -15.53
N HIS A 132 -9.34 9.68 -15.79
CA HIS A 132 -10.61 10.27 -16.22
C HIS A 132 -11.81 10.12 -15.24
N PRO A 133 -11.79 10.78 -14.06
CA PRO A 133 -10.75 11.66 -13.53
C PRO A 133 -9.61 10.88 -12.86
N LEU A 134 -8.49 11.56 -12.63
CA LEU A 134 -7.36 10.95 -11.90
C LEU A 134 -7.78 10.61 -10.47
N ARG A 135 -7.62 9.35 -10.05
CA ARG A 135 -7.91 8.88 -8.69
C ARG A 135 -6.89 7.81 -8.26
N VAL A 136 -6.80 7.57 -6.96
CA VAL A 136 -6.09 6.41 -6.42
C VAL A 136 -7.11 5.50 -5.73
N GLU A 137 -7.03 4.20 -6.02
CA GLU A 137 -7.83 3.18 -5.34
C GLU A 137 -6.92 2.16 -4.65
N TYR A 138 -7.24 1.83 -3.41
CA TYR A 138 -6.61 0.73 -2.66
C TYR A 138 -7.61 -0.38 -2.43
N PHE A 139 -7.23 -1.62 -2.72
CA PHE A 139 -8.09 -2.79 -2.49
C PHE A 139 -7.29 -4.08 -2.35
N LYS A 140 -7.95 -5.15 -1.90
CA LYS A 140 -7.39 -6.50 -1.89
C LYS A 140 -8.15 -7.39 -2.88
N ARG A 141 -7.44 -8.28 -3.57
CA ARG A 141 -8.05 -9.30 -4.45
C ARG A 141 -7.31 -10.63 -4.38
N SER A 142 -7.98 -11.68 -4.85
CA SER A 142 -7.36 -12.98 -5.08
C SER A 142 -6.44 -12.91 -6.31
N VAL A 143 -5.25 -13.48 -6.23
CA VAL A 143 -4.28 -13.51 -7.34
C VAL A 143 -4.81 -14.38 -8.46
N SER A 144 -5.34 -15.56 -8.14
CA SER A 144 -5.81 -16.57 -9.09
C SER A 144 -7.15 -16.20 -9.74
N THR A 145 -8.13 -15.74 -8.95
CA THR A 145 -9.49 -15.50 -9.44
C THR A 145 -9.77 -14.03 -9.80
N LYS A 146 -8.91 -13.11 -9.35
CA LYS A 146 -9.09 -11.66 -9.43
C LYS A 146 -10.32 -11.11 -8.69
N ALA A 147 -11.04 -11.96 -7.94
CA ALA A 147 -12.18 -11.54 -7.14
C ALA A 147 -11.72 -10.59 -6.00
N ARG A 148 -12.49 -9.52 -5.77
CA ARG A 148 -12.26 -8.61 -4.64
C ARG A 148 -12.44 -9.36 -3.33
N LEU A 149 -11.53 -9.13 -2.40
CA LEU A 149 -11.54 -9.72 -1.06
C LEU A 149 -11.81 -8.63 -0.02
N HIS A 150 -12.30 -9.03 1.15
CA HIS A 150 -12.40 -8.11 2.29
C HIS A 150 -11.01 -7.65 2.72
N TYR A 151 -10.81 -6.33 2.75
CA TYR A 151 -9.60 -5.64 3.12
C TYR A 151 -9.82 -4.85 4.42
N GLY A 152 -9.39 -5.43 5.54
CA GLY A 152 -9.52 -4.82 6.86
C GLY A 152 -8.50 -3.72 7.16
N ALA A 153 -8.03 -2.99 6.14
CA ALA A 153 -7.16 -1.85 6.39
C ALA A 153 -7.95 -0.68 6.99
N PRO A 154 -7.39 0.05 7.97
CA PRO A 154 -8.04 1.22 8.53
C PRO A 154 -8.31 2.26 7.45
N ARG A 155 -9.57 2.69 7.32
CA ARG A 155 -10.00 3.69 6.35
C ARG A 155 -9.20 4.99 6.49
N ALA A 156 -9.01 5.45 7.72
CA ALA A 156 -8.20 6.64 7.99
C ALA A 156 -6.75 6.49 7.50
N GLY A 157 -6.17 5.29 7.62
CA GLY A 157 -4.84 4.98 7.10
C GLY A 157 -4.77 5.04 5.58
N CYS A 158 -5.74 4.44 4.88
CA CYS A 158 -5.82 4.50 3.41
C CYS A 158 -6.00 5.95 2.91
N VAL A 159 -6.89 6.72 3.56
CA VAL A 159 -7.10 8.14 3.24
C VAL A 159 -5.83 8.95 3.43
N GLY A 160 -5.16 8.79 4.58
CA GLY A 160 -3.93 9.50 4.90
C GLY A 160 -2.78 9.16 3.95
N ALA A 161 -2.61 7.88 3.62
CA ALA A 161 -1.60 7.45 2.66
C ALA A 161 -1.83 8.05 1.26
N ILE A 162 -3.08 8.06 0.77
CA ILE A 162 -3.39 8.70 -0.52
C ILE A 162 -3.16 10.21 -0.46
N ALA A 163 -3.58 10.87 0.61
CA ALA A 163 -3.33 12.31 0.79
C ALA A 163 -1.82 12.63 0.75
N LYS A 164 -0.99 11.81 1.40
CA LYS A 164 0.46 11.94 1.37
C LYS A 164 1.04 11.71 -0.03
N THR A 165 0.55 10.71 -0.76
CA THR A 165 0.92 10.47 -2.16
C THR A 165 0.60 11.70 -3.03
N VAL A 166 -0.57 12.32 -2.85
CA VAL A 166 -0.96 13.52 -3.60
C VAL A 166 -0.07 14.72 -3.23
N GLU A 167 0.25 14.91 -1.95
CA GLU A 167 1.19 15.94 -1.50
C GLU A 167 2.56 15.79 -2.18
N LEU A 168 3.12 14.58 -2.17
CA LEU A 168 4.40 14.28 -2.81
C LEU A 168 4.33 14.48 -4.33
N ALA A 169 3.24 14.07 -4.97
CA ALA A 169 3.05 14.29 -6.41
C ALA A 169 3.05 15.78 -6.75
N ARG A 170 2.50 16.64 -5.89
CA ARG A 170 2.56 18.10 -6.09
C ARG A 170 3.97 18.65 -6.00
N SER A 171 4.81 18.14 -5.09
CA SER A 171 6.21 18.58 -5.00
C SER A 171 7.09 18.11 -6.15
N LEU A 172 6.68 17.03 -6.86
CA LEU A 172 7.36 16.55 -8.06
C LEU A 172 7.02 17.37 -9.31
N VAL A 173 6.03 18.26 -9.25
CA VAL A 173 5.78 19.23 -10.32
C VAL A 173 6.91 20.25 -10.27
N LEU A 174 7.86 20.14 -11.22
CA LEU A 174 8.90 21.15 -11.43
C LEU A 174 8.24 22.54 -11.54
N PRO A 175 8.78 23.59 -10.89
CA PRO A 175 8.33 24.94 -11.17
C PRO A 175 8.49 25.22 -12.68
N PRO A 176 7.59 26.01 -13.30
CA PRO A 176 7.78 26.41 -14.69
C PRO A 176 9.15 27.11 -14.82
N ALA A 177 9.90 26.68 -15.83
CA ALA A 177 11.16 27.32 -16.24
C ALA A 177 10.94 28.78 -16.66
#